data_AF-A0A7J4G0M5-F1
#
_entry.id   AF-A0A7J4G0M5-F1
#
_cell.length_a   1.000
_cell.length_b   1.000
_cell.length_c   1.000
_cell.angle_alpha   90.00
_cell.angle_beta   90.00
_cell.angle_gamma   90.00
#
_symmetry.space_group_name_H-M   'P 1'
#
loop_
_entity.id
_entity.type
_entity.pdbx_description
1 polymer ?
#
loop_
_entity_poly.entity_id
_entity_poly.type
_entity_poly.pdbx_seq_one_letter_code
_entity_poly.pdbx_strand_id
1 'polypeptide(L)'
;MVYPMNILRLVLVFIASQLIFIPVYGLEVSNNYMIYVYGSKTCPHCMTLAKYFIENNVEFTWFWIDDEENLDALRSLVNDIDITEGTPTSIVYVNGDPVAIVLGAITEDGFWESIINNPTETLKIYYGDKLFKEVITPEDFTNKYIGGSPASLDDLKELVIEPEADTSTDYIPTIVVAIAISALILYTYLRKR
;
A
#
# COMPACT_ATOMS: atom_id res chain seq x y z
N MET A 1 1.00 62.59 14.66
CA MET A 1 0.11 61.55 14.10
C MET A 1 0.62 61.15 12.74
N VAL A 2 1.50 60.15 12.70
CA VAL A 2 2.05 59.55 11.48
C VAL A 2 1.96 58.04 11.70
N TYR A 3 1.67 57.31 10.64
CA TYR A 3 1.39 55.87 10.52
C TYR A 3 -0.09 55.50 10.46
N PRO A 4 -0.58 55.26 9.23
CA PRO A 4 -1.13 53.93 8.95
C PRO A 4 -0.67 53.31 7.61
N MET A 5 0.27 53.92 6.87
CA MET A 5 0.66 53.41 5.54
C MET A 5 1.57 52.16 5.54
N ASN A 6 2.19 51.80 6.67
CA ASN A 6 3.11 50.65 6.75
C ASN A 6 2.39 49.32 7.03
N ILE A 7 1.21 49.35 7.67
CA ILE A 7 0.48 48.14 8.04
C ILE A 7 -0.13 47.48 6.80
N LEU A 8 -0.71 48.28 5.89
CA LEU A 8 -1.31 47.78 4.65
C LEU A 8 -0.28 47.06 3.75
N ARG A 9 0.95 47.57 3.68
CA ARG A 9 2.03 46.93 2.90
C ARG A 9 2.47 45.59 3.50
N LEU A 10 2.55 45.50 4.83
CA LEU A 10 2.86 44.24 5.52
C LEU A 10 1.77 43.18 5.32
N VAL A 11 0.50 43.58 5.37
CA VAL A 11 -0.63 42.68 5.12
C VAL A 11 -0.61 42.14 3.68
N LEU A 12 -0.34 43.00 2.69
CA LEU A 12 -0.26 42.57 1.29
C LEU A 12 0.93 41.63 1.03
N VAL A 13 2.09 41.85 1.65
CA VAL A 13 3.23 40.93 1.56
C VAL A 13 2.92 39.60 2.23
N PHE A 14 2.21 39.61 3.36
CA PHE A 14 1.80 38.38 4.03
C PHE A 14 0.82 37.56 3.17
N ILE A 15 -0.20 38.20 2.59
CA ILE A 15 -1.17 37.53 1.69
C ILE A 15 -0.47 37.00 0.43
N ALA A 16 0.40 37.79 -0.19
CA ALA A 16 1.17 37.34 -1.37
C ALA A 16 2.12 36.18 -1.03
N SER A 17 2.71 36.17 0.17
CA SER A 17 3.54 35.07 0.67
C SER A 17 2.74 33.79 0.89
N GLN A 18 1.48 33.87 1.34
CA GLN A 18 0.65 32.68 1.52
C GLN A 18 0.16 32.12 0.17
N LEU A 19 -0.03 32.96 -0.85
CA LEU A 19 -0.44 32.53 -2.20
C LEU A 19 0.64 31.75 -2.96
N ILE A 20 1.93 31.95 -2.64
CA ILE A 20 3.04 31.15 -3.21
C ILE A 20 3.10 29.75 -2.58
N PHE A 21 2.52 29.57 -1.39
CA PHE A 21 2.43 28.31 -0.66
C PHE A 21 1.07 27.63 -0.81
N ILE A 22 0.31 27.88 -1.89
CA ILE A 22 -0.71 26.91 -2.27
C ILE A 22 0.07 25.74 -2.86
N PRO A 23 0.28 24.62 -2.14
CA PRO A 23 0.81 23.44 -2.79
C PRO A 23 -0.12 23.17 -3.96
N VAL A 24 0.45 23.10 -5.16
CA VAL A 24 -0.25 22.55 -6.31
C VAL A 24 -0.52 21.11 -5.92
N TYR A 25 -1.65 20.88 -5.24
CA TYR A 25 -2.23 19.56 -5.10
C TYR A 25 -2.49 19.17 -6.53
N GLY A 26 -1.55 18.41 -7.10
CA GLY A 26 -1.76 17.77 -8.39
C GLY A 26 -3.10 17.06 -8.28
N LEU A 27 -3.91 17.17 -9.33
CA LEU A 27 -5.02 16.24 -9.50
C LEU A 27 -4.36 14.86 -9.59
N GLU A 28 -4.22 14.18 -8.45
CA GLU A 28 -3.90 12.78 -8.39
C GLU A 28 -5.07 12.10 -9.08
N VAL A 29 -4.86 11.77 -10.35
CA VAL A 29 -5.70 10.81 -11.05
C VAL A 29 -5.42 9.51 -10.33
N SER A 30 -6.19 9.23 -9.28
CA SER A 30 -6.10 7.96 -8.57
C SER A 30 -6.55 6.90 -9.56
N ASN A 31 -5.60 6.13 -10.09
CA ASN A 31 -5.92 4.95 -10.87
C ASN A 31 -6.78 4.05 -9.97
N ASN A 32 -7.97 3.67 -10.46
CA ASN A 32 -8.79 2.71 -9.74
C ASN A 32 -8.11 1.35 -9.88
N TYR A 33 -7.61 0.78 -8.80
CA TYR A 33 -6.90 -0.50 -8.83
C TYR A 33 -7.50 -1.49 -7.85
N MET A 34 -7.32 -2.78 -8.14
CA MET A 34 -7.74 -3.87 -7.26
C MET A 34 -6.69 -4.98 -7.34
N ILE A 35 -6.28 -5.50 -6.20
CA ILE A 35 -5.35 -6.64 -6.12
C ILE A 35 -6.12 -7.85 -5.59
N TYR A 36 -6.21 -8.90 -6.40
CA TYR A 36 -6.75 -10.20 -5.96
C TYR A 36 -5.60 -11.12 -5.57
N VAL A 37 -5.62 -11.67 -4.37
CA VAL A 37 -4.52 -12.50 -3.85
C VAL A 37 -5.02 -13.90 -3.54
N TYR A 38 -4.36 -14.90 -4.09
CA TYR A 38 -4.58 -16.30 -3.76
C TYR A 38 -3.45 -16.79 -2.85
N GLY A 39 -3.81 -17.37 -1.70
CA GLY A 39 -2.85 -17.94 -0.75
C GLY A 39 -3.51 -18.87 0.26
N SER A 40 -2.71 -19.65 0.98
CA SER A 40 -3.19 -20.56 2.05
C SER A 40 -2.92 -19.94 3.43
N LYS A 41 -3.79 -20.26 4.41
CA LYS A 41 -3.60 -19.87 5.82
C LYS A 41 -2.35 -20.47 6.43
N THR A 42 -1.87 -21.59 5.87
CA THR A 42 -0.71 -22.32 6.36
C THR A 42 0.61 -21.89 5.72
N CYS A 43 0.56 -20.96 4.75
CA CYS A 43 1.70 -20.52 3.96
C CYS A 43 2.34 -19.26 4.61
N PRO A 44 3.58 -19.35 5.16
CA PRO A 44 4.20 -18.22 5.84
C PRO A 44 4.41 -17.00 4.94
N HIS A 45 4.80 -17.22 3.68
CA HIS A 45 4.95 -16.14 2.69
C HIS A 45 3.62 -15.44 2.40
N CYS A 46 2.52 -16.19 2.38
CA CYS A 46 1.19 -15.65 2.16
C CYS A 46 0.79 -14.75 3.34
N MET A 47 1.05 -15.18 4.58
CA MET A 47 0.80 -14.37 5.77
C MET A 47 1.67 -13.10 5.81
N THR A 48 2.94 -13.18 5.40
CA THR A 48 3.81 -12.00 5.27
C THR A 48 3.24 -10.98 4.29
N LEU A 49 2.75 -11.44 3.12
CA LEU A 49 2.16 -10.55 2.12
C LEU A 49 0.85 -9.92 2.61
N ALA A 50 -0.04 -10.71 3.22
CA ALA A 50 -1.29 -10.20 3.79
C ALA A 50 -1.02 -9.13 4.85
N LYS A 51 -0.06 -9.38 5.75
CA LYS A 51 0.37 -8.41 6.76
C LYS A 51 0.87 -7.13 6.12
N TYR A 52 1.75 -7.22 5.12
CA TYR A 52 2.26 -6.06 4.40
C TYR A 52 1.14 -5.22 3.79
N PHE A 53 0.16 -5.83 3.12
CA PHE A 53 -0.95 -5.08 2.54
C PHE A 53 -1.84 -4.41 3.60
N ILE A 54 -2.11 -5.08 4.71
CA ILE A 54 -2.90 -4.50 5.82
C ILE A 54 -2.16 -3.32 6.45
N GLU A 55 -0.87 -3.47 6.78
CA GLU A 55 -0.07 -2.45 7.46
C GLU A 55 0.15 -1.21 6.60
N ASN A 56 0.21 -1.37 5.28
CA ASN A 56 0.44 -0.27 4.32
C ASN A 56 -0.86 0.26 3.68
N ASN A 57 -2.04 -0.20 4.13
CA ASN A 57 -3.35 0.19 3.58
C ASN A 57 -3.44 -0.02 2.06
N VAL A 58 -2.83 -1.08 1.55
CA VAL A 58 -2.98 -1.48 0.14
C VAL A 58 -4.37 -2.08 -0.02
N GLU A 59 -5.11 -1.70 -1.07
CA GLU A 59 -6.44 -2.26 -1.33
C GLU A 59 -6.30 -3.63 -2.00
N PHE A 60 -6.84 -4.67 -1.36
CA PHE A 60 -6.79 -6.04 -1.85
C PHE A 60 -8.02 -6.86 -1.46
N THR A 61 -8.26 -7.92 -2.23
CA THR A 61 -9.23 -8.97 -1.95
C THR A 61 -8.50 -10.31 -1.90
N TRP A 62 -8.67 -11.06 -0.82
CA TRP A 62 -7.96 -12.32 -0.61
C TRP A 62 -8.86 -13.52 -0.88
N PHE A 63 -8.33 -14.57 -1.49
CA PHE A 63 -8.98 -15.84 -1.75
C PHE A 63 -8.16 -16.96 -1.10
N TRP A 64 -8.74 -17.64 -0.11
CA TRP A 64 -8.09 -18.77 0.54
C TRP A 64 -8.12 -19.98 -0.38
N ILE A 65 -6.96 -20.49 -0.77
CA ILE A 65 -6.86 -21.71 -1.59
C ILE A 65 -7.10 -23.00 -0.77
N ASP A 66 -7.36 -22.86 0.53
CA ASP A 66 -7.86 -23.94 1.36
C ASP A 66 -9.33 -24.26 1.01
N ASP A 67 -10.04 -23.32 0.34
CA ASP A 67 -11.34 -23.54 -0.28
C ASP A 67 -11.19 -24.08 -1.71
N GLU A 68 -11.89 -25.18 -2.02
CA GLU A 68 -11.74 -25.92 -3.28
C GLU A 68 -12.03 -25.05 -4.52
N GLU A 69 -13.05 -24.18 -4.46
CA GLU A 69 -13.42 -23.29 -5.56
C GLU A 69 -12.30 -22.30 -5.91
N ASN A 70 -11.67 -21.71 -4.89
CA ASN A 70 -10.56 -20.77 -5.06
C ASN A 70 -9.31 -21.49 -5.59
N LEU A 71 -9.06 -22.73 -5.13
CA LEU A 71 -7.97 -23.55 -5.61
C LEU A 71 -8.12 -23.91 -7.09
N ASP A 72 -9.33 -24.25 -7.53
CA ASP A 72 -9.61 -24.58 -8.92
C ASP A 72 -9.46 -23.36 -9.85
N ALA A 73 -9.87 -22.18 -9.39
CA ALA A 73 -9.61 -20.91 -10.09
C ALA A 73 -8.10 -20.65 -10.23
N LEU A 74 -7.33 -20.81 -9.15
CA LEU A 74 -5.87 -20.66 -9.17
C LEU A 74 -5.22 -21.70 -10.09
N ARG A 75 -5.61 -22.97 -10.03
CA ARG A 75 -5.07 -24.03 -10.90
C ARG A 75 -5.30 -23.74 -12.36
N SER A 76 -6.49 -23.26 -12.71
CA SER A 76 -6.81 -22.87 -14.08
C SER A 76 -5.88 -21.75 -14.56
N LEU A 77 -5.59 -20.78 -13.71
CA LEU A 77 -4.64 -19.71 -14.02
C LEU A 77 -3.20 -20.24 -14.16
N VAL A 78 -2.73 -20.99 -13.16
CA VAL A 78 -1.37 -21.52 -13.05
C VAL A 78 -1.03 -22.42 -14.23
N ASN A 79 -1.94 -23.31 -14.63
CA ASN A 79 -1.75 -24.20 -15.77
C ASN A 79 -1.61 -23.44 -17.09
N ASP A 80 -2.37 -22.36 -17.28
CA ASP A 80 -2.32 -21.56 -18.51
C ASP A 80 -1.02 -20.72 -18.61
N ILE A 81 -0.39 -20.40 -17.48
CA ILE A 81 0.85 -19.61 -17.43
C ILE A 81 2.10 -20.43 -17.11
N ASP A 82 1.97 -21.76 -16.91
CA ASP A 82 3.05 -22.73 -16.65
C ASP A 82 3.93 -22.37 -15.44
N ILE A 83 3.29 -22.14 -14.29
CA ILE A 83 3.97 -21.78 -13.03
C ILE A 83 3.75 -22.85 -11.96
N THR A 84 4.52 -22.78 -10.87
CA THR A 84 4.45 -23.77 -9.78
C THR A 84 3.53 -23.30 -8.67
N GLU A 85 2.72 -24.22 -8.13
CA GLU A 85 1.90 -23.97 -6.92
C GLU A 85 2.80 -23.72 -5.69
N GLY A 86 2.30 -22.98 -4.70
CA GLY A 86 2.94 -22.85 -3.38
C GLY A 86 3.47 -21.45 -3.03
N THR A 87 3.38 -20.48 -3.94
CA THR A 87 3.65 -19.06 -3.65
C THR A 87 2.34 -18.25 -3.67
N PRO A 88 2.20 -17.22 -2.83
CA PRO A 88 1.06 -16.31 -2.96
C PRO A 88 1.05 -15.72 -4.38
N THR A 89 -0.12 -15.70 -4.99
CA THR A 89 -0.30 -15.23 -6.37
C THR A 89 -1.22 -14.03 -6.34
N SER A 90 -0.72 -12.89 -6.77
CA SER A 90 -1.50 -11.65 -6.84
C SER A 90 -1.82 -11.32 -8.29
N ILE A 91 -3.06 -10.94 -8.58
CA ILE A 91 -3.49 -10.41 -9.87
C ILE A 91 -3.84 -8.95 -9.66
N VAL A 92 -3.17 -8.06 -10.40
CA VAL A 92 -3.34 -6.61 -10.30
C VAL A 92 -4.20 -6.14 -11.45
N TYR A 93 -5.31 -5.49 -11.12
CA TYR A 93 -6.18 -4.80 -12.06
C TYR A 93 -6.01 -3.30 -11.92
N VAL A 94 -5.94 -2.59 -13.05
CA VAL A 94 -5.93 -1.13 -13.11
C VAL A 94 -6.99 -0.69 -14.11
N ASN A 95 -7.91 0.16 -13.68
CA ASN A 95 -9.06 0.64 -14.46
C ASN A 95 -9.94 -0.48 -15.04
N GLY A 96 -9.98 -1.64 -14.37
CA GLY A 96 -10.75 -2.82 -14.79
C GLY A 96 -9.98 -3.83 -15.64
N ASP A 97 -8.77 -3.49 -16.09
CA ASP A 97 -7.94 -4.36 -16.93
C ASP A 97 -6.83 -5.05 -16.12
N PRO A 98 -6.57 -6.35 -16.35
CA PRO A 98 -5.48 -7.06 -15.69
C PRO A 98 -4.13 -6.60 -16.27
N VAL A 99 -3.25 -6.08 -15.42
CA VAL A 99 -1.94 -5.53 -15.83
C VAL A 99 -0.78 -6.38 -15.36
N ALA A 100 -0.91 -7.09 -14.23
CA ALA A 100 0.15 -7.94 -13.71
C ALA A 100 -0.35 -9.18 -12.98
N ILE A 101 0.44 -10.25 -13.03
CA ILE A 101 0.42 -11.39 -12.11
C ILE A 101 1.75 -11.37 -11.35
N VAL A 102 1.71 -11.43 -10.03
CA VAL A 102 2.90 -11.40 -9.16
C VAL A 102 2.93 -12.67 -8.33
N LEU A 103 4.02 -13.43 -8.47
CA LEU A 103 4.27 -14.67 -7.73
C LEU A 103 5.27 -14.39 -6.62
N GLY A 104 4.85 -14.55 -5.37
CA GLY A 104 5.68 -14.33 -4.19
C GLY A 104 5.21 -13.19 -3.30
N ALA A 105 5.89 -13.03 -2.17
CA ALA A 105 5.54 -12.09 -1.11
C ALA A 105 6.42 -10.84 -1.16
N ILE A 106 6.12 -9.94 -2.11
CA ILE A 106 6.84 -8.67 -2.30
C ILE A 106 6.33 -7.63 -1.30
N THR A 107 7.24 -7.03 -0.55
CA THR A 107 6.95 -6.09 0.55
C THR A 107 7.54 -4.70 0.29
N GLU A 108 7.90 -4.42 -0.97
CA GLU A 108 8.47 -3.15 -1.41
C GLU A 108 7.39 -2.26 -2.05
N ASP A 109 7.06 -1.12 -1.43
CA ASP A 109 6.03 -0.19 -1.92
C ASP A 109 6.28 0.24 -3.37
N GLY A 110 7.53 0.58 -3.69
CA GLY A 110 7.92 1.03 -5.02
C GLY A 110 7.62 0.00 -6.12
N PHE A 111 7.58 -1.30 -5.79
CA PHE A 111 7.18 -2.32 -6.76
C PHE A 111 5.69 -2.22 -7.09
N TRP A 112 4.83 -2.23 -6.07
CA TRP A 112 3.37 -2.16 -6.25
C TRP A 112 2.95 -0.83 -6.89
N GLU A 113 3.52 0.28 -6.41
CA GLU A 113 3.33 1.60 -7.00
C GLU A 113 3.75 1.63 -8.48
N SER A 114 4.87 0.97 -8.84
CA SER A 114 5.31 0.95 -10.24
C SER A 114 4.29 0.29 -11.16
N ILE A 115 3.64 -0.79 -10.72
CA ILE A 115 2.62 -1.52 -11.48
C ILE A 115 1.33 -0.71 -11.58
N ILE A 116 0.87 -0.16 -10.46
CA ILE A 116 -0.41 0.58 -10.37
C ILE A 116 -0.34 1.89 -11.14
N ASN A 117 0.78 2.61 -11.05
CA ASN A 117 0.92 3.94 -11.66
C ASN A 117 1.39 3.88 -13.12
N ASN A 118 1.96 2.76 -13.57
CA ASN A 118 2.43 2.59 -14.94
C ASN A 118 1.87 1.30 -15.58
N PRO A 119 0.53 1.20 -15.70
CA PRO A 119 -0.10 0.04 -16.32
C PRO A 119 0.36 -0.13 -17.78
N THR A 120 0.54 -1.38 -18.20
CA THR A 120 0.90 -1.72 -19.58
C THR A 120 -0.28 -2.34 -20.32
N GLU A 121 -0.27 -2.24 -21.65
CA GLU A 121 -1.27 -2.89 -22.51
C GLU A 121 -1.15 -4.42 -22.49
N THR A 122 0.04 -4.93 -22.17
CA THR A 122 0.32 -6.35 -22.00
C THR A 122 0.28 -6.75 -20.53
N LEU A 123 -0.18 -7.98 -20.28
CA LEU A 123 -0.16 -8.62 -18.97
C LEU A 123 1.27 -9.06 -18.63
N LYS A 124 1.83 -8.55 -17.55
CA LYS A 124 3.16 -8.90 -17.07
C LYS A 124 3.10 -9.95 -15.98
N ILE A 125 3.94 -10.96 -16.04
CA ILE A 125 4.07 -12.00 -15.02
C ILE A 125 5.41 -11.79 -14.32
N TYR A 126 5.37 -11.63 -13.00
CA TYR A 126 6.53 -11.42 -12.15
C TYR A 126 6.76 -12.63 -11.25
N TYR A 127 8.02 -12.99 -11.06
CA TYR A 127 8.46 -13.91 -10.02
C TYR A 127 9.32 -13.13 -9.03
N GLY A 128 8.75 -12.83 -7.87
CA GLY A 128 9.25 -11.78 -6.99
C GLY A 128 9.21 -10.41 -7.69
N ASP A 129 10.34 -9.71 -7.66
CA ASP A 129 10.53 -8.38 -8.27
C ASP A 129 10.98 -8.45 -9.75
N LYS A 130 11.13 -9.66 -10.30
CA LYS A 130 11.67 -9.88 -11.64
C LYS A 130 10.57 -10.21 -12.63
N LEU A 131 10.59 -9.51 -13.76
CA LEU A 131 9.76 -9.84 -14.91
C LEU A 131 10.13 -11.23 -15.44
N PHE A 132 9.16 -12.14 -15.42
CA PHE A 132 9.30 -13.51 -15.91
C PHE A 132 8.81 -13.64 -17.35
N LYS A 133 7.64 -13.09 -17.66
CA LYS A 133 6.99 -13.21 -18.97
C LYS A 133 6.07 -12.02 -19.24
N GLU A 134 5.93 -11.64 -20.50
CA GLU A 134 4.86 -10.74 -20.95
C GLU A 134 3.90 -11.52 -21.85
N VAL A 135 2.60 -11.33 -21.64
CA VAL A 135 1.53 -12.00 -22.38
C VAL A 135 0.65 -10.91 -23.00
N ILE A 136 0.38 -11.01 -24.30
CA ILE A 136 -0.61 -10.14 -24.94
C ILE A 136 -1.96 -10.54 -24.36
N THR A 137 -2.55 -9.61 -23.60
CA THR A 137 -3.73 -9.83 -22.77
C THR A 137 -4.89 -10.30 -23.64
N PRO A 138 -5.38 -11.54 -23.48
CA PRO A 138 -6.59 -11.97 -24.15
C PRO A 138 -7.79 -11.21 -23.55
N GLU A 139 -8.75 -10.79 -24.38
CA GLU A 139 -10.05 -10.25 -23.92
C GLU A 139 -10.73 -11.16 -22.87
N ASP A 140 -10.40 -12.45 -22.86
CA ASP A 140 -10.98 -13.47 -22.00
C ASP A 140 -10.36 -13.58 -20.58
N PHE A 141 -9.26 -12.87 -20.28
CA PHE A 141 -8.56 -13.05 -19.00
C PHE A 141 -9.42 -12.63 -17.80
N THR A 142 -10.12 -11.50 -17.91
CA THR A 142 -10.88 -10.87 -16.81
C THR A 142 -12.01 -11.76 -16.28
N ASN A 143 -12.65 -12.55 -17.15
CA ASN A 143 -13.80 -13.37 -16.78
C ASN A 143 -13.43 -14.80 -16.36
N LYS A 144 -12.22 -15.28 -16.69
CA LYS A 144 -11.85 -16.69 -16.53
C LYS A 144 -11.27 -17.01 -15.15
N TYR A 145 -10.56 -16.07 -14.52
CA TYR A 145 -9.74 -16.35 -13.33
C TYR A 145 -10.14 -15.59 -12.07
N ILE A 146 -11.20 -14.79 -12.12
CA ILE A 146 -11.82 -14.22 -10.93
C ILE A 146 -13.04 -15.09 -10.61
N GLY A 147 -12.91 -15.97 -9.62
CA GLY A 147 -13.97 -16.86 -9.16
C GLY A 147 -13.84 -17.16 -7.66
N GLY A 148 -14.91 -17.65 -7.05
CA GLY A 148 -14.92 -18.01 -5.63
C GLY A 148 -15.41 -16.94 -4.66
N SER A 149 -15.42 -17.33 -3.38
CA SER A 149 -15.85 -16.47 -2.28
C SER A 149 -14.64 -15.76 -1.67
N PRO A 150 -14.59 -14.42 -1.67
CA PRO A 150 -13.49 -13.69 -1.06
C PRO A 150 -13.50 -13.86 0.46
N ALA A 151 -12.31 -13.91 1.05
CA ALA A 151 -12.12 -13.85 2.49
C ALA A 151 -12.60 -12.49 3.02
N SER A 152 -13.19 -12.48 4.22
CA SER A 152 -13.49 -11.21 4.87
C SER A 152 -12.22 -10.56 5.39
N LEU A 153 -12.21 -9.21 5.46
CA LEU A 153 -11.11 -8.47 6.05
C LEU A 153 -10.91 -8.82 7.54
N ASP A 154 -11.97 -9.19 8.24
CA ASP A 154 -11.93 -9.58 9.64
C ASP A 154 -11.23 -10.95 9.81
N ASP A 155 -11.49 -11.92 8.93
CA ASP A 155 -10.79 -13.22 8.92
C ASP A 155 -9.28 -13.04 8.72
N LEU A 156 -8.89 -12.12 7.83
CA LEU A 156 -7.49 -11.81 7.56
C LEU A 156 -6.81 -11.18 8.78
N LYS A 157 -7.49 -10.24 9.45
CA LYS A 157 -6.95 -9.58 10.65
C LYS A 157 -6.78 -10.58 11.78
N GLU A 158 -7.75 -11.46 12.02
CA GLU A 158 -7.63 -12.50 13.04
C GLU A 158 -6.40 -13.40 12.83
N LEU A 159 -6.08 -13.74 11.57
CA LEU A 159 -4.91 -14.56 11.25
C LEU A 159 -3.57 -13.81 11.28
N VAL A 160 -3.57 -12.50 11.01
CA VAL A 160 -2.36 -11.66 11.01
C VAL A 160 -2.01 -11.18 12.43
N ILE A 161 -2.98 -11.12 13.33
CA ILE A 161 -2.80 -10.82 14.76
C ILE A 161 -2.40 -12.11 15.48
N GLU A 162 -1.16 -12.58 15.32
CA GLU A 162 -0.38 -13.23 16.38
C GLU A 162 1.05 -13.48 15.89
N PRO A 163 1.97 -12.65 16.39
CA PRO A 163 2.78 -13.11 17.51
C PRO A 163 2.36 -12.37 18.76
N GLU A 164 2.22 -13.07 19.89
CA GLU A 164 2.21 -12.46 21.22
C GLU A 164 3.32 -11.40 21.26
N ALA A 165 2.92 -10.13 21.24
CA ALA A 165 3.86 -9.05 21.37
C ALA A 165 4.46 -9.19 22.78
N ASP A 166 5.74 -9.58 22.86
CA ASP A 166 6.56 -9.30 24.02
C ASP A 166 6.55 -7.78 24.19
N THR A 167 5.70 -7.30 25.10
CA THR A 167 5.44 -5.87 25.36
C THR A 167 6.61 -5.17 26.06
N SER A 168 7.80 -5.75 26.00
CA SER A 168 9.05 -5.18 26.46
C SER A 168 9.75 -4.45 25.30
N THR A 169 9.51 -3.15 25.12
CA THR A 169 10.59 -2.12 24.99
C THR A 169 10.10 -0.68 24.67
N ASP A 170 10.36 0.22 25.61
CA ASP A 170 10.98 1.56 25.42
C ASP A 170 10.35 2.64 24.51
N TYR A 171 9.07 3.00 24.74
CA TYR A 171 8.54 4.32 24.31
C TYR A 171 8.59 5.42 25.39
N ILE A 172 9.03 5.08 26.61
CA ILE A 172 9.18 6.03 27.72
C ILE A 172 10.32 7.07 27.51
N PRO A 173 11.47 6.77 26.86
CA PRO A 173 12.56 7.75 26.81
C PRO A 173 12.28 8.97 25.92
N THR A 174 11.57 8.81 24.80
CA THR A 174 11.37 9.90 23.81
C THR A 174 10.44 11.01 24.31
N ILE A 175 9.37 10.64 25.02
CA ILE A 175 8.43 11.61 25.61
C ILE A 175 9.12 12.41 26.72
N VAL A 176 9.95 11.76 27.55
CA VAL A 176 10.70 12.43 28.62
C VAL A 176 11.72 13.43 28.07
N VAL A 177 12.42 13.09 26.97
CA VAL A 177 13.37 14.00 26.31
C VAL A 177 12.66 15.21 25.70
N ALA A 178 11.52 15.02 25.03
CA ALA A 178 10.75 16.12 24.45
C ALA A 178 10.29 17.12 25.52
N ILE A 179 9.75 16.63 26.65
CA ILE A 179 9.32 17.47 27.78
C ILE A 179 10.50 18.25 28.37
N ALA A 180 11.66 17.61 28.52
CA ALA A 180 12.86 18.25 29.06
C ALA A 180 13.38 19.39 28.15
N ILE A 181 13.36 19.19 26.83
CA ILE A 181 13.76 20.21 25.85
C ILE A 181 12.79 21.40 25.89
N SER A 182 11.48 21.16 25.90
CA SER A 182 10.47 22.21 25.99
C SER A 182 10.61 23.04 27.27
N ALA A 183 10.87 22.39 28.41
CA ALA A 183 11.11 23.07 29.69
C ALA A 183 12.38 23.93 29.66
N LEU A 184 13.46 23.46 29.04
CA LEU A 184 14.72 24.20 28.92
C LEU A 184 14.57 25.45 28.04
N ILE A 185 13.85 25.34 26.92
CA ILE A 185 13.55 26.48 26.03
C ILE A 185 12.73 27.52 26.79
N LEU A 186 11.69 27.10 27.53
CA LEU A 186 10.86 28.02 28.32
C LEU A 186 11.68 28.73 29.42
N TYR A 187 12.55 28.00 30.12
CA TYR A 187 13.41 28.56 31.16
C TYR A 187 14.39 29.61 30.60
N THR A 188 15.05 29.30 29.48
CA THR A 188 15.99 30.25 28.84
C THR A 188 15.31 31.50 28.31
N TYR A 189 14.06 31.39 27.83
CA TYR A 189 13.25 32.53 27.44
C TYR A 189 12.89 33.42 28.64
N LEU A 190 12.44 32.84 29.75
CA LEU A 190 12.05 33.58 30.95
C LEU A 190 13.23 34.28 31.62
N ARG A 191 14.43 33.69 31.63
CA ARG A 191 15.64 34.27 32.25
C ARG A 191 16.19 35.51 31.54
N LYS A 192 15.90 35.68 30.25
CA LYS A 192 16.36 36.85 29.46
C LYS A 192 15.50 38.11 29.66
N ARG A 193 14.34 37.98 30.30
CA ARG A 193 13.49 39.10 30.71
C ARG A 193 13.83 39.55 32.12
#